data_AF-A0AA38IR57-F1
#
_entry.id   AF-A0AA38IR57-F1
#
_cell.length_a   1.000
_cell.length_b   1.000
_cell.length_c   1.000
_cell.angle_alpha   90.00
_cell.angle_beta   90.00
_cell.angle_gamma   90.00
#
_symmetry.space_group_name_H-M   'P 1'
#
loop_
_entity.id
_entity.type
_entity.pdbx_description
1 polymer ?
#
loop_
_entity_poly.entity_id
_entity_poly.type
_entity_poly.pdbx_seq_one_letter_code
_entity_poly.pdbx_strand_id
1 'polypeptide(L)'
;MDIEEVLREIKTVSDVVCNEHLDPFCETFDEITTTGTAVDNDEGNQRGHLKILSDNIKPLLRTQTDKGHEILQKHSSKIEQKRVEVMQLLEVRDKLKTENENQEKHLQKIKKQCRDYEEKLNNLQCLKDCIQTYKILTKTHFSFKKGSTVGYVKGSNSSSFAVFDFNNSHVNQQDITKKLWTLLKNVSKEDYENRIIQENNNNKKIILS
;
A
#
# COMPACT_ATOMS: atom_id res chain seq x y z
N MET A 1 10.03 17.08 -10.05
CA MET A 1 10.30 18.12 -11.04
C MET A 1 11.17 19.13 -10.34
N ASP A 2 12.46 19.09 -10.66
CA ASP A 2 13.51 19.73 -9.90
C ASP A 2 13.62 21.20 -10.32
N ILE A 3 13.83 22.12 -9.37
CA ILE A 3 13.97 23.56 -9.69
C ILE A 3 15.18 23.77 -10.62
N GLU A 4 16.19 22.92 -10.50
CA GLU A 4 17.35 22.90 -11.38
C GLU A 4 17.03 22.49 -12.83
N GLU A 5 15.96 21.74 -13.05
CA GLU A 5 15.53 21.31 -14.39
C GLU A 5 14.85 22.49 -15.12
N VAL A 6 13.99 23.22 -14.41
CA VAL A 6 13.32 24.42 -14.92
C VAL A 6 14.32 25.55 -15.19
N LEU A 7 15.28 25.78 -14.30
CA LEU A 7 16.34 26.78 -14.50
C LEU A 7 17.25 26.45 -15.68
N ARG A 8 17.48 25.16 -15.93
CA ARG A 8 18.25 24.69 -17.08
C ARG A 8 17.49 24.92 -18.38
N GLU A 9 16.19 24.66 -18.44
CA GLU A 9 15.38 24.96 -19.62
C GLU A 9 15.30 26.46 -19.90
N ILE A 10 15.13 27.31 -18.87
CA ILE A 10 15.16 28.77 -19.02
C ILE A 10 16.52 29.23 -19.56
N LYS A 11 17.61 28.67 -19.05
CA LYS A 11 18.96 28.98 -19.52
C LYS A 11 19.17 28.51 -20.97
N THR A 12 18.70 27.32 -21.34
CA THR A 12 18.76 26.83 -22.72
C THR A 12 17.93 27.70 -23.66
N VAL A 13 16.75 28.17 -23.26
CA VAL A 13 15.94 29.11 -24.05
C VAL A 13 16.64 30.47 -24.17
N SER A 14 17.26 30.96 -23.09
CA SER A 14 18.05 32.20 -23.13
C SER A 14 19.28 32.06 -24.04
N ASP A 15 19.96 30.92 -23.99
CA ASP A 15 21.14 30.65 -24.80
C ASP A 15 20.76 30.39 -26.27
N VAL A 16 19.57 29.87 -26.56
CA VAL A 16 19.05 29.74 -27.93
C VAL A 16 18.62 31.10 -28.47
N VAL A 17 17.96 31.94 -27.67
CA VAL A 17 17.57 33.31 -28.07
C VAL A 17 18.78 34.24 -28.19
N CYS A 18 19.87 33.98 -27.45
CA CYS A 18 21.11 34.77 -27.53
C CYS A 18 22.18 34.20 -28.49
N ASN A 19 22.18 32.89 -28.80
CA ASN A 19 23.19 32.24 -29.64
C ASN A 19 22.67 31.67 -30.97
N GLU A 20 21.36 31.68 -31.26
CA GLU A 20 20.90 31.60 -32.65
C GLU A 20 21.22 32.94 -33.32
N HIS A 21 22.40 32.99 -33.95
CA HIS A 21 22.84 33.98 -34.92
C HIS A 21 22.04 35.30 -34.91
N LEU A 22 22.50 36.23 -34.07
CA LEU A 22 22.72 37.58 -34.58
C LEU A 22 23.78 37.50 -35.72
N ASP A 23 23.42 36.86 -36.83
CA ASP A 23 24.14 37.04 -38.09
C ASP A 23 23.84 38.45 -38.58
N PRO A 24 24.83 39.08 -39.20
CA PRO A 24 25.23 40.41 -38.85
C PRO A 24 24.47 41.39 -39.71
N PHE A 25 24.26 42.58 -39.18
CA PHE A 25 24.37 43.77 -40.01
C PHE A 25 25.73 43.73 -40.75
N CYS A 26 25.83 43.13 -41.95
CA CYS A 26 26.81 43.53 -42.99
C CYS A 26 26.75 42.77 -44.33
N GLU A 27 26.22 41.55 -44.47
CA GLU A 27 26.32 40.82 -45.75
C GLU A 27 25.06 40.93 -46.62
N THR A 28 24.79 42.15 -47.08
CA THR A 28 24.35 42.53 -48.43
C THR A 28 24.05 44.04 -48.41
N PHE A 29 25.09 44.85 -48.20
CA PHE A 29 25.12 46.23 -48.68
C PHE A 29 25.93 46.37 -49.97
N ASP A 30 26.22 45.26 -50.65
CA ASP A 30 26.98 45.24 -51.91
C ASP A 30 26.23 45.82 -53.12
N GLU A 31 24.96 46.23 -52.95
CA GLU A 31 24.16 46.89 -54.01
C GLU A 31 23.67 48.30 -53.65
N ILE A 32 24.36 49.04 -52.77
CA ILE A 32 24.21 50.52 -52.69
C ILE A 32 25.53 51.23 -53.03
N THR A 33 26.39 50.59 -53.84
CA THR A 33 27.63 51.19 -54.34
C THR A 33 27.62 51.52 -55.84
N THR A 34 26.48 51.42 -56.52
CA THR A 34 26.41 51.62 -57.98
C THR A 34 25.35 52.62 -58.46
N THR A 35 25.10 53.68 -57.70
CA THR A 35 24.59 54.95 -58.26
C THR A 35 25.24 56.17 -57.60
N GLY A 36 26.57 56.10 -57.41
CA GLY A 36 27.40 57.27 -57.21
C GLY A 36 27.85 57.88 -58.54
N THR A 37 26.94 58.50 -59.29
CA THR A 37 27.32 59.46 -60.33
C THR A 37 26.59 60.77 -60.11
N ALA A 38 27.40 61.82 -59.93
CA ALA A 38 27.06 63.24 -59.77
C ALA A 38 26.41 63.63 -58.43
N VAL A 39 27.28 64.07 -57.51
CA VAL A 39 26.90 65.00 -56.45
C VAL A 39 26.68 66.36 -57.11
N ASP A 40 25.44 66.66 -57.48
CA ASP A 40 24.97 68.04 -57.66
C ASP A 40 24.04 68.41 -56.51
N ASN A 41 24.39 69.50 -55.85
CA ASN A 41 23.73 70.06 -54.66
C ASN A 41 22.36 70.66 -55.03
N ASP A 42 21.34 69.82 -55.14
CA ASP A 42 19.95 70.26 -55.26
C ASP A 42 19.12 69.69 -54.09
N GLU A 43 18.50 70.57 -53.31
CA GLU A 43 17.65 70.20 -52.15
C GLU A 43 16.51 69.23 -52.53
N GLY A 44 16.12 69.19 -53.82
CA GLY A 44 15.17 68.22 -54.37
C GLY A 44 15.69 66.77 -54.40
N ASN A 45 17.00 66.57 -54.54
CA ASN A 45 17.61 65.25 -54.70
C ASN A 45 17.73 64.50 -53.35
N GLN A 46 18.05 65.22 -52.27
CA GLN A 46 18.09 64.66 -50.91
C GLN A 46 16.71 64.17 -50.43
N ARG A 47 15.62 64.88 -50.78
CA ARG A 47 14.25 64.42 -50.51
C ARG A 47 13.89 63.12 -51.25
N GLY A 48 14.40 62.94 -52.47
CA GLY A 48 14.24 61.69 -53.24
C GLY A 48 14.94 60.52 -52.57
N HIS A 49 16.20 60.69 -52.16
CA HIS A 49 16.98 59.66 -51.47
C HIS A 49 16.38 59.28 -50.11
N LEU A 50 15.94 60.25 -49.30
CA LEU A 50 15.27 59.98 -48.02
C LEU A 50 13.93 59.26 -48.21
N LYS A 51 13.19 59.56 -49.28
CA LYS A 51 11.95 58.87 -49.61
C LYS A 51 12.21 57.41 -49.97
N ILE A 52 13.22 57.12 -50.80
CA ILE A 52 13.61 55.74 -51.17
C ILE A 52 14.03 54.94 -49.93
N LEU A 53 14.85 55.53 -49.04
CA LEU A 53 15.22 54.92 -47.78
C LEU A 53 14.00 54.63 -46.88
N SER A 54 13.11 55.60 -46.73
CA SER A 54 11.84 55.42 -46.00
C SER A 54 10.98 54.30 -46.59
N ASP A 55 10.87 54.26 -47.91
CA ASP A 55 10.04 53.29 -48.64
C ASP A 55 10.61 51.87 -48.56
N ASN A 56 11.93 51.71 -48.36
CA ASN A 56 12.57 50.42 -48.11
C ASN A 56 12.52 49.99 -46.63
N ILE A 57 12.61 50.93 -45.68
CA ILE A 57 12.64 50.62 -44.24
C ILE A 57 11.24 50.25 -43.71
N LYS A 58 10.18 50.92 -44.19
CA LYS A 58 8.81 50.68 -43.70
C LYS A 58 8.32 49.24 -43.92
N PRO A 59 8.48 48.62 -45.11
CA PRO A 59 8.12 47.22 -45.33
C PRO A 59 8.94 46.28 -44.44
N LEU A 60 10.24 46.52 -44.28
CA LEU A 60 11.10 45.69 -43.42
C LEU A 60 10.62 45.72 -41.97
N LEU A 61 10.32 46.91 -41.44
CA LEU A 61 9.77 47.06 -40.09
C LEU A 61 8.42 46.37 -39.94
N ARG A 62 7.53 46.45 -40.96
CA ARG A 62 6.25 45.73 -40.96
C ARG A 62 6.46 44.23 -40.93
N THR A 63 7.28 43.68 -41.82
CA THR A 63 7.57 42.23 -41.86
C THR A 63 8.16 41.72 -40.55
N GLN A 64 9.06 42.47 -39.91
CA GLN A 64 9.60 42.10 -38.60
C GLN A 64 8.55 42.18 -37.50
N THR A 65 7.68 43.20 -37.54
CA THR A 65 6.56 43.32 -36.60
C THR A 65 5.59 42.16 -36.76
N ASP A 66 5.28 41.75 -38.00
CA ASP A 66 4.37 40.63 -38.30
C ASP A 66 4.96 39.30 -37.82
N LYS A 67 6.25 39.04 -38.09
CA LYS A 67 6.97 37.86 -37.57
C LYS A 67 6.96 37.82 -36.04
N GLY A 68 7.18 38.97 -35.40
CA GLY A 68 7.12 39.09 -33.94
C GLY A 68 5.74 38.73 -33.38
N HIS A 69 4.67 39.20 -34.03
CA HIS A 69 3.29 38.86 -33.64
C HIS A 69 3.01 37.37 -33.82
N GLU A 70 3.46 36.75 -34.91
CA GLU A 70 3.27 35.32 -35.16
C GLU A 70 3.95 34.45 -34.08
N ILE A 71 5.19 34.78 -33.73
CA ILE A 71 5.94 34.09 -32.66
C ILE A 71 5.23 34.24 -31.32
N LEU A 72 4.80 35.47 -30.98
CA LEU A 72 4.07 35.73 -29.74
C LEU A 72 2.76 34.95 -29.68
N GLN A 73 2.00 34.91 -30.77
CA GLN A 73 0.75 34.16 -30.83
C GLN A 73 0.98 32.65 -30.66
N LYS A 74 2.00 32.10 -31.32
CA LYS A 74 2.39 30.69 -31.19
C LYS A 74 2.78 30.34 -29.75
N HIS A 75 3.59 31.18 -29.11
CA HIS A 75 3.99 30.99 -27.72
C HIS A 75 2.81 31.14 -26.75
N SER A 76 1.93 32.12 -26.97
CA SER A 76 0.72 32.29 -26.17
C SER A 76 -0.18 31.05 -26.22
N SER A 77 -0.35 30.46 -27.41
CA SER A 77 -1.11 29.21 -27.56
C SER A 77 -0.46 28.04 -26.81
N LYS A 78 0.87 27.89 -26.90
CA LYS A 78 1.61 26.84 -26.19
C LYS A 78 1.54 27.00 -24.68
N ILE A 79 1.62 28.22 -24.17
CA ILE A 79 1.47 28.52 -22.73
C ILE A 79 0.09 28.10 -22.25
N GLU A 80 -0.95 28.44 -23.01
CA GLU A 80 -2.32 28.09 -22.62
C GLU A 80 -2.56 26.57 -22.64
N GLN A 81 -2.04 25.86 -23.64
CA GLN A 81 -2.06 24.39 -23.66
C GLN A 81 -1.40 23.80 -22.42
N LYS A 82 -0.22 24.30 -22.03
CA LYS A 82 0.48 23.84 -20.83
C LYS A 82 -0.25 24.17 -19.54
N ARG A 83 -0.95 25.31 -19.46
CA ARG A 83 -1.80 25.65 -18.31
C ARG A 83 -2.94 24.65 -18.13
N VAL A 84 -3.61 24.27 -19.22
CA VAL A 84 -4.67 23.26 -19.18
C VAL A 84 -4.12 21.90 -18.74
N GLU A 85 -2.97 21.48 -19.27
CA GLU A 85 -2.31 20.22 -18.87
C GLU A 85 -1.97 20.21 -17.37
N VAL A 86 -1.41 21.30 -16.84
CA VAL A 86 -1.11 21.43 -15.41
C VAL A 86 -2.38 21.34 -14.57
N MET A 87 -3.48 21.99 -14.98
CA MET A 87 -4.75 21.94 -14.27
C MET A 87 -5.31 20.51 -14.20
N GLN A 88 -5.26 19.76 -15.31
CA GLN A 88 -5.68 18.36 -15.34
C GLN A 88 -4.83 17.48 -14.43
N LEU A 89 -3.51 17.68 -14.42
CA LEU A 89 -2.60 16.95 -13.54
C LEU A 89 -2.87 17.25 -12.06
N LEU A 90 -3.23 18.49 -11.70
CA LEU A 90 -3.63 18.86 -10.34
C LEU A 90 -4.91 18.13 -9.92
N GLU A 91 -5.91 18.06 -10.79
CA GLU A 91 -7.14 17.30 -10.50
C GLU A 91 -6.87 15.80 -10.29
N VAL A 92 -6.02 15.19 -11.13
CA VAL A 92 -5.63 13.78 -10.98
C VAL A 92 -4.88 13.57 -9.66
N ARG A 93 -3.94 14.46 -9.33
CA ARG A 93 -3.21 14.41 -8.05
C ARG A 93 -4.16 14.44 -6.86
N ASP A 94 -5.16 15.32 -6.86
CA ASP A 94 -6.08 15.49 -5.74
C ASP A 94 -7.02 14.28 -5.59
N LYS A 95 -7.44 13.68 -6.72
CA LYS A 95 -8.18 12.41 -6.72
C LYS A 95 -7.34 11.28 -6.12
N LEU A 96 -6.10 11.12 -6.59
CA LEU A 96 -5.19 10.08 -6.08
C LEU A 96 -4.86 10.27 -4.59
N LYS A 97 -4.70 11.51 -4.14
CA LYS A 97 -4.48 11.82 -2.72
C LYS A 97 -5.66 11.35 -1.86
N THR A 98 -6.88 11.67 -2.29
CA THR A 98 -8.11 11.27 -1.60
C THR A 98 -8.28 9.75 -1.58
N GLU A 99 -7.98 9.08 -2.70
CA GLU A 99 -8.02 7.62 -2.78
C GLU A 99 -6.99 6.97 -1.84
N ASN A 100 -5.76 7.50 -1.81
CA ASN A 100 -4.70 7.00 -0.92
C ASN A 100 -5.10 7.15 0.56
N GLU A 101 -5.67 8.29 0.97
CA GLU A 101 -6.17 8.49 2.32
C GLU A 101 -7.29 7.49 2.70
N ASN A 102 -8.15 7.13 1.74
CA ASN A 102 -9.19 6.12 1.94
C ASN A 102 -8.62 4.70 2.05
N GLN A 103 -7.64 4.36 1.21
CA GLN A 103 -6.95 3.06 1.27
C GLN A 103 -6.18 2.90 2.58
N GLU A 104 -5.50 3.94 3.07
CA GLU A 104 -4.80 3.96 4.35
C GLU A 104 -5.77 3.65 5.52
N LYS A 105 -6.94 4.29 5.54
CA LYS A 105 -7.99 4.01 6.55
C LYS A 105 -8.48 2.57 6.48
N HIS A 106 -8.68 2.04 5.28
CA HIS A 106 -9.09 0.65 5.10
C HIS A 106 -8.03 -0.33 5.61
N LEU A 107 -6.76 -0.07 5.31
CA LEU A 107 -5.62 -0.85 5.76
C LEU A 107 -5.48 -0.83 7.29
N GLN A 108 -5.70 0.32 7.94
CA GLN A 108 -5.72 0.41 9.41
C GLN A 108 -6.85 -0.43 10.02
N LYS A 109 -8.04 -0.45 9.41
CA LYS A 109 -9.16 -1.28 9.85
C LYS A 109 -8.82 -2.77 9.76
N ILE A 110 -8.26 -3.23 8.64
CA ILE A 110 -7.83 -4.62 8.45
C ILE A 110 -6.74 -4.99 9.48
N LYS A 111 -5.72 -4.14 9.67
CA LYS A 111 -4.67 -4.37 10.67
C LYS A 111 -5.23 -4.55 12.07
N LYS A 112 -6.24 -3.76 12.46
CA LYS A 112 -6.92 -3.95 13.74
C LYS A 112 -7.61 -5.31 13.82
N GLN A 113 -8.36 -5.69 12.78
CA GLN A 113 -9.03 -6.99 12.73
C GLN A 113 -8.04 -8.16 12.85
N CYS A 114 -6.89 -8.10 12.17
CA CYS A 114 -5.85 -9.12 12.28
C CYS A 114 -5.38 -9.30 13.73
N ARG A 115 -5.08 -8.20 14.43
CA ARG A 115 -4.70 -8.25 15.85
C ARG A 115 -5.78 -8.87 16.73
N ASP A 116 -7.04 -8.47 16.53
CA ASP A 116 -8.18 -9.02 17.28
C ASP A 116 -8.34 -10.54 17.02
N TYR A 117 -8.06 -11.02 15.80
CA TYR A 117 -8.08 -12.44 15.47
C TYR A 117 -6.89 -13.22 16.04
N GLU A 118 -5.69 -12.63 16.04
CA GLU A 118 -4.50 -13.23 16.66
C GLU A 118 -4.70 -13.40 18.17
N GLU A 119 -5.28 -12.40 18.84
CA GLU A 119 -5.61 -12.50 20.28
C GLU A 119 -6.63 -13.62 20.54
N LYS A 120 -7.69 -13.70 19.73
CA LYS A 120 -8.66 -14.80 19.82
C LYS A 120 -8.01 -16.16 19.60
N LEU A 121 -7.10 -16.27 18.64
CA LEU A 121 -6.38 -17.51 18.36
C LEU A 121 -5.53 -17.93 19.56
N ASN A 122 -4.79 -17.00 20.16
CA ASN A 122 -4.01 -17.26 21.37
C ASN A 122 -4.89 -17.70 22.54
N ASN A 123 -6.04 -17.05 22.74
CA ASN A 123 -7.01 -17.44 23.77
C ASN A 123 -7.57 -18.85 23.53
N LEU A 124 -7.90 -19.20 22.28
CA LEU A 124 -8.37 -20.54 21.92
C LEU A 124 -7.27 -21.60 22.12
N GLN A 125 -6.01 -21.26 21.83
CA GLN A 125 -4.88 -22.15 22.05
C GLN A 125 -4.68 -22.43 23.55
N CYS A 126 -4.73 -21.40 24.39
CA CYS A 126 -4.72 -21.57 25.85
C CYS A 126 -5.88 -22.46 26.33
N LEU A 127 -7.09 -22.26 25.80
CA LEU A 127 -8.25 -23.08 26.14
C LEU A 127 -8.07 -24.55 25.73
N LYS A 128 -7.51 -24.79 24.54
CA LYS A 128 -7.18 -26.12 24.03
C LYS A 128 -6.19 -26.82 24.96
N ASP A 129 -5.14 -26.12 25.38
CA ASP A 129 -4.11 -26.68 26.26
C ASP A 129 -4.68 -27.00 27.66
N CYS A 130 -5.55 -26.13 28.19
CA CYS A 130 -6.32 -26.42 29.39
C CYS A 130 -7.17 -27.69 29.25
N ILE A 131 -7.97 -27.81 28.18
CA ILE A 131 -8.81 -28.99 27.93
C ILE A 131 -7.95 -30.26 27.77
N GLN A 132 -6.81 -30.16 27.09
CA GLN A 132 -5.91 -31.29 26.89
C GLN A 132 -5.27 -31.72 28.21
N THR A 133 -4.86 -30.77 29.05
CA THR A 133 -4.37 -31.05 30.41
C THR A 133 -5.44 -31.75 31.24
N TYR A 134 -6.69 -31.26 31.21
CA TYR A 134 -7.82 -31.93 31.88
C TYR A 134 -8.03 -33.36 31.39
N LYS A 135 -7.97 -33.60 30.07
CA LYS A 135 -8.09 -34.94 29.50
C LYS A 135 -6.96 -35.87 29.95
N ILE A 136 -5.72 -35.38 30.03
CA ILE A 136 -4.57 -36.16 30.50
C ILE A 136 -4.70 -36.51 31.97
N LEU A 137 -5.03 -35.53 32.81
CA LEU A 137 -5.13 -35.69 34.26
C LEU A 137 -6.28 -36.60 34.67
N THR A 138 -7.42 -36.46 34.00
CA THR A 138 -8.65 -37.18 34.40
C THR A 138 -8.90 -38.42 33.57
N LYS A 139 -8.29 -38.58 32.39
CA LYS A 139 -8.61 -39.65 31.42
C LYS A 139 -10.12 -39.77 31.16
N THR A 140 -10.83 -38.64 31.25
CA THR A 140 -12.27 -38.57 31.08
C THR A 140 -12.61 -38.30 29.62
N HIS A 141 -13.54 -39.07 29.08
CA HIS A 141 -14.09 -38.92 27.75
C HIS A 141 -15.57 -38.53 27.86
N PHE A 142 -15.90 -37.35 27.35
CA PHE A 142 -17.28 -36.86 27.26
C PHE A 142 -17.85 -37.13 25.87
N SER A 143 -19.12 -37.48 25.84
CA SER A 143 -19.97 -37.60 24.66
C SER A 143 -21.22 -36.76 24.90
N PHE A 144 -21.37 -35.71 24.09
CA PHE A 144 -22.47 -34.77 24.21
C PHE A 144 -23.56 -35.19 23.22
N LYS A 145 -24.67 -35.74 23.73
CA LYS A 145 -25.88 -36.00 22.95
C LYS A 145 -26.92 -34.94 23.30
N LYS A 146 -27.83 -34.63 22.37
CA LYS A 146 -28.86 -33.61 22.57
C LYS A 146 -29.69 -33.93 23.82
N GLY A 147 -29.49 -33.18 24.91
CA GLY A 147 -30.20 -33.34 26.18
C GLY A 147 -29.53 -34.23 27.25
N SER A 148 -28.36 -34.84 27.00
CA SER A 148 -27.62 -35.57 28.03
C SER A 148 -26.10 -35.47 27.82
N THR A 149 -25.37 -35.37 28.93
CA THR A 149 -23.91 -35.48 28.97
C THR A 149 -23.53 -36.86 29.46
N VAL A 150 -23.11 -37.74 28.54
CA VAL A 150 -22.65 -39.09 28.87
C VAL A 150 -21.15 -39.20 28.68
N GLY A 151 -20.51 -40.17 29.30
CA GLY A 151 -19.08 -40.34 29.15
C GLY A 151 -18.50 -41.46 29.99
N TYR A 152 -17.19 -41.55 30.01
CA TYR A 152 -16.48 -42.51 30.85
C TYR A 152 -15.14 -41.96 31.33
N VAL A 153 -14.68 -42.48 32.45
CA VAL A 153 -13.34 -42.27 33.01
C VAL A 153 -12.55 -43.56 32.78
N LYS A 154 -11.37 -43.47 32.16
CA LYS A 154 -10.52 -44.63 31.90
C LYS A 154 -9.39 -44.72 32.92
N GLY A 155 -9.14 -45.92 33.42
CA GLY A 155 -7.96 -46.24 34.21
C GLY A 155 -6.68 -46.30 33.37
N SER A 156 -5.61 -46.70 34.03
CA SER A 156 -4.27 -46.89 33.50
C SER A 156 -4.17 -48.20 32.74
N ASN A 157 -4.94 -49.19 33.16
CA ASN A 157 -5.10 -50.45 32.44
C ASN A 157 -6.37 -50.37 31.57
N SER A 158 -6.34 -50.94 30.36
CA SER A 158 -7.44 -50.85 29.39
C SER A 158 -8.77 -51.45 29.88
N SER A 159 -8.73 -52.26 30.95
CA SER A 159 -9.87 -52.96 31.54
C SER A 159 -10.56 -52.20 32.69
N SER A 160 -9.93 -51.17 33.29
CA SER A 160 -10.58 -50.35 34.31
C SER A 160 -11.21 -49.11 33.65
N PHE A 161 -12.53 -49.00 33.70
CA PHE A 161 -13.25 -47.80 33.29
C PHE A 161 -14.57 -47.67 34.05
N ALA A 162 -15.03 -46.43 34.23
CA ALA A 162 -16.32 -46.15 34.84
C ALA A 162 -17.12 -45.20 33.95
N VAL A 163 -18.37 -45.57 33.64
CA VAL A 163 -19.28 -44.80 32.78
C VAL A 163 -20.14 -43.86 33.64
N PHE A 164 -20.49 -42.69 33.11
CA PHE A 164 -21.44 -41.77 33.71
C PHE A 164 -22.46 -41.28 32.68
N ASP A 165 -23.67 -40.98 33.15
CA ASP A 165 -24.74 -40.35 32.41
C ASP A 165 -25.36 -39.25 33.28
N PHE A 166 -25.18 -38.00 32.86
CA PHE A 166 -25.83 -36.86 33.45
C PHE A 166 -26.97 -36.43 32.54
N ASN A 167 -28.18 -36.84 32.89
CA ASN A 167 -29.41 -36.35 32.26
C ASN A 167 -29.57 -34.86 32.59
N ASN A 168 -29.69 -34.00 31.57
CA ASN A 168 -29.63 -32.53 31.74
C ASN A 168 -30.81 -31.91 32.50
N SER A 169 -31.78 -32.70 32.98
CA SER A 169 -33.01 -32.15 33.54
C SER A 169 -32.87 -31.63 34.98
N HIS A 170 -32.08 -32.23 35.89
CA HIS A 170 -32.15 -31.85 37.32
C HIS A 170 -30.87 -32.02 38.18
N VAL A 171 -29.66 -32.07 37.62
CA VAL A 171 -28.43 -32.24 38.44
C VAL A 171 -27.68 -30.92 38.58
N ASN A 172 -27.44 -30.47 39.82
CA ASN A 172 -26.65 -29.26 40.06
C ASN A 172 -25.17 -29.49 39.71
N GLN A 173 -24.44 -28.41 39.38
CA GLN A 173 -23.03 -28.49 38.99
C GLN A 173 -22.10 -29.08 40.06
N GLN A 174 -22.37 -28.81 41.35
CA GLN A 174 -21.58 -29.35 42.46
C GLN A 174 -21.73 -30.87 42.58
N ASP A 175 -22.94 -31.40 42.35
CA ASP A 175 -23.21 -32.83 42.41
C ASP A 175 -22.57 -33.58 41.24
N ILE A 176 -22.60 -32.99 40.04
CA ILE A 176 -21.87 -33.50 38.88
C ILE A 176 -20.36 -33.57 39.20
N THR A 177 -19.82 -32.48 39.75
CA THR A 177 -18.40 -32.38 40.08
C THR A 177 -17.99 -33.39 41.15
N LYS A 178 -18.78 -33.54 42.22
CA LYS A 178 -18.56 -34.54 43.27
C LYS A 178 -18.63 -35.95 42.71
N LYS A 179 -19.62 -36.27 41.88
CA LYS A 179 -19.75 -37.60 41.25
C LYS A 179 -18.54 -37.92 40.37
N LEU A 180 -18.11 -36.99 39.51
CA LEU A 180 -16.92 -37.16 38.68
C LEU A 180 -15.65 -37.37 39.51
N TRP A 181 -15.45 -36.59 40.57
CA TRP A 181 -14.31 -36.76 41.47
C TRP A 181 -14.31 -38.12 42.18
N THR A 182 -15.47 -38.62 42.61
CA THR A 182 -15.59 -39.94 43.22
C THR A 182 -15.26 -41.03 42.20
N LEU A 183 -15.75 -40.92 40.96
CA LEU A 183 -15.43 -41.87 39.88
C LEU A 183 -13.92 -41.92 39.62
N LEU A 184 -13.26 -40.75 39.53
CA LEU A 184 -11.81 -40.65 39.37
C LEU A 184 -11.04 -41.35 40.48
N LYS A 185 -11.45 -41.16 41.75
CA LYS A 185 -10.81 -41.81 42.90
C LYS A 185 -10.98 -43.33 42.86
N ASN A 186 -12.16 -43.81 42.51
CA ASN A 186 -12.45 -45.24 42.48
C ASN A 186 -11.65 -45.95 41.38
N VAL A 187 -11.64 -45.41 40.17
CA VAL A 187 -10.85 -45.94 39.04
C VAL A 187 -9.35 -45.95 39.37
N SER A 188 -8.85 -44.89 40.02
CA SER A 188 -7.44 -44.81 40.44
C SER A 188 -7.08 -45.84 41.52
N LYS A 189 -8.01 -46.13 42.44
CA LYS A 189 -7.82 -47.12 43.49
C LYS A 189 -7.78 -48.54 42.90
N GLU A 190 -8.72 -48.87 42.01
CA GLU A 190 -8.73 -50.14 41.29
C GLU A 190 -7.46 -50.35 40.45
N ASP A 191 -6.98 -49.31 39.76
CA ASP A 191 -5.71 -49.35 39.05
C ASP A 191 -4.53 -49.72 39.96
N TYR A 192 -4.48 -49.11 41.15
CA TYR A 192 -3.41 -49.34 42.12
C TYR A 192 -3.45 -50.78 42.66
N GLU A 193 -4.63 -51.27 43.05
CA GLU A 193 -4.82 -52.64 43.52
C GLU A 193 -4.45 -53.66 42.44
N ASN A 194 -4.84 -53.41 41.18
CA ASN A 194 -4.48 -54.26 40.04
C ASN A 194 -2.97 -54.29 39.78
N ARG A 195 -2.25 -53.18 39.96
CA ARG A 195 -0.78 -53.14 39.85
C ARG A 195 -0.11 -53.98 40.92
N ILE A 196 -0.51 -53.85 42.18
CA ILE A 196 0.03 -54.67 43.28
C ILE A 196 -0.17 -56.16 43.01
N ILE A 197 -1.37 -56.55 42.54
CA ILE A 197 -1.67 -57.96 42.22
C ILE A 197 -0.77 -58.46 41.08
N GLN A 198 -0.57 -57.67 40.02
CA GLN A 198 0.33 -58.03 38.92
C GLN A 198 1.79 -58.14 39.37
N GLU A 199 2.29 -57.21 40.18
CA GLU A 199 3.65 -57.26 40.74
C GLU A 199 3.87 -58.49 41.61
N ASN A 200 2.91 -58.81 42.49
CA ASN A 200 2.97 -59.99 43.34
C ASN A 200 2.93 -61.30 42.53
N ASN A 201 2.13 -61.35 41.46
CA ASN A 201 2.06 -62.50 40.57
C ASN A 201 3.35 -62.69 39.75
N ASN A 202 3.96 -61.59 39.29
CA ASN A 202 5.25 -61.65 38.59
C ASN A 202 6.38 -62.10 39.51
N ASN A 203 6.42 -61.61 40.76
CA ASN A 203 7.42 -62.02 41.74
C ASN A 203 7.28 -63.51 42.13
N LYS A 204 6.06 -64.04 42.25
CA LYS A 204 5.84 -65.48 42.47
C LYS A 204 6.29 -66.34 41.28
N LYS A 205 6.18 -65.82 40.06
CA LYS A 205 6.58 -66.53 38.84
C LYS A 205 8.10 -66.71 38.74
N ILE A 206 8.87 -65.74 39.23
CA ILE A 206 10.34 -65.76 39.25
C ILE A 206 10.89 -66.74 40.29
N ILE A 207 10.18 -66.96 41.40
CA ILE A 207 10.61 -67.90 42.47
C ILE A 207 10.36 -69.37 42.09
N LEU A 208 9.46 -69.63 41.14
CA LEU A 208 9.08 -70.98 40.69
C LEU A 208 9.79 -71.42 39.40
N SER A 209 10.71 -70.60 38.89
CA SER A 209 11.52 -70.83 37.69
C SER A 209 12.99 -70.93 38.05
#